data_AF-A0A178W4D6-F1
#
_entry.id   AF-A0A178W4D6-F1
#
_cell.length_a   1.000
_cell.length_b   1.000
_cell.length_c   1.000
_cell.angle_alpha   90.00
_cell.angle_beta   90.00
_cell.angle_gamma   90.00
#
_symmetry.space_group_name_H-M   'P 1'
#
loop_
_entity.id
_entity.type
_entity.pdbx_description
1 polymer ?
#
loop_
_entity_poly.entity_id
_entity_poly.type
_entity_poly.pdbx_seq_one_letter_code
_entity_poly.pdbx_strand_id
1 'polypeptide(L)'
;MINVFNNFKNKDGKFKEHLAEDARGLLCLYEAAHWSTHGEDILDEALAFSRSHLEGLADQSSPPMSIRIKNALKHAYPRGISRIETRQYISYYEEEDLHDQTLLEFAKIDFNLLQILHRKELCQVFRCHYELAR
;
A
#
# COMPACT_ATOMS: atom_id res chain seq x y z
N MET A 1 20.01 -6.39 -4.74
CA MET A 1 18.54 -6.54 -4.65
C MET A 1 17.85 -6.04 -5.92
N ILE A 2 18.28 -4.92 -6.51
CA ILE A 2 17.74 -4.29 -7.73
C ILE A 2 17.70 -5.21 -8.98
N ASN A 3 18.70 -6.08 -9.15
CA ASN A 3 18.78 -6.97 -10.32
C ASN A 3 17.64 -8.00 -10.39
N VAL A 4 16.87 -8.20 -9.31
CA VAL A 4 15.71 -9.12 -9.33
C VAL A 4 14.66 -8.67 -10.36
N PHE A 5 14.56 -7.35 -10.61
CA PHE A 5 13.58 -6.81 -11.55
C PHE A 5 13.93 -7.07 -13.02
N ASN A 6 15.19 -7.38 -13.33
CA ASN A 6 15.61 -7.73 -14.70
C ASN A 6 14.92 -9.01 -15.21
N ASN A 7 14.49 -9.90 -14.31
CA ASN A 7 13.75 -11.10 -14.68
C ASN A 7 12.38 -10.79 -15.31
N PHE A 8 11.85 -9.58 -15.05
CA PHE A 8 10.58 -9.09 -15.58
C PHE A 8 10.76 -8.28 -16.86
N LYS A 9 12.00 -8.12 -17.35
CA LYS A 9 12.31 -7.43 -18.60
C LYS A 9 12.48 -8.40 -19.77
N ASN A 10 12.19 -7.89 -20.96
CA ASN A 10 12.48 -8.51 -22.25
C ASN A 10 13.94 -8.28 -22.64
N LYS A 11 14.38 -8.95 -23.71
CA LYS A 11 15.75 -8.79 -24.26
C LYS A 11 16.06 -7.37 -24.75
N ASP A 12 15.03 -6.60 -25.07
CA ASP A 12 15.11 -5.18 -25.47
C ASP A 12 15.20 -4.22 -24.26
N GLY A 13 15.18 -4.74 -23.03
CA GLY A 13 15.30 -3.97 -21.80
C GLY A 13 14.00 -3.38 -21.26
N LYS A 14 12.85 -3.63 -21.90
CA LYS A 14 11.53 -3.16 -21.43
C LYS A 14 10.84 -4.19 -20.54
N PHE A 15 9.97 -3.74 -19.63
CA PHE A 15 9.12 -4.64 -18.86
C PHE A 15 8.21 -5.46 -19.80
N LYS A 16 7.98 -6.73 -19.43
CA LYS A 16 7.13 -7.64 -20.20
C LYS A 16 5.68 -7.18 -20.18
N GLU A 17 5.11 -6.92 -21.36
CA GLU A 17 3.73 -6.42 -21.49
C GLU A 17 2.65 -7.30 -20.84
N HIS A 18 2.81 -8.63 -20.80
CA HIS A 18 1.83 -9.50 -20.14
C HIS A 18 1.72 -9.26 -18.62
N LEU A 19 2.72 -8.60 -18.01
CA LEU A 19 2.62 -8.18 -16.61
C LEU A 19 1.52 -7.14 -16.42
N ALA A 20 1.11 -6.44 -17.49
CA ALA A 20 0.01 -5.48 -17.47
C ALA A 20 -1.34 -6.10 -17.08
N GLU A 21 -1.49 -7.41 -17.22
CA GLU A 21 -2.73 -8.13 -16.90
C GLU A 21 -2.81 -8.53 -15.41
N ASP A 22 -1.67 -8.57 -14.71
CA ASP A 22 -1.60 -8.91 -13.29
C ASP A 22 -1.70 -7.65 -12.41
N ALA A 23 -2.94 -7.24 -12.12
CA ALA A 23 -3.20 -6.07 -11.28
C ALA A 23 -2.52 -6.13 -9.90
N ARG A 24 -2.43 -7.33 -9.29
CA ARG A 24 -1.81 -7.50 -7.96
C ARG A 24 -0.30 -7.37 -8.07
N GLY A 25 0.31 -8.04 -9.05
CA GLY A 25 1.74 -7.95 -9.34
C GLY A 25 2.18 -6.53 -9.67
N LEU A 26 1.41 -5.80 -10.49
CA LEU A 26 1.67 -4.40 -10.81
C LEU A 26 1.57 -3.49 -9.59
N LEU A 27 0.58 -3.70 -8.73
CA LEU A 27 0.44 -2.93 -7.51
C LEU A 27 1.65 -3.13 -6.58
N CYS A 28 2.09 -4.37 -6.40
CA CYS A 28 3.29 -4.69 -5.64
C CYS A 28 4.54 -4.04 -6.27
N LEU A 29 4.67 -4.08 -7.60
CA LEU A 29 5.79 -3.44 -8.30
C LEU A 29 5.78 -1.92 -8.11
N TYR A 30 4.61 -1.29 -8.20
CA TYR A 30 4.42 0.14 -7.98
C TYR A 30 4.83 0.56 -6.57
N GLU A 31 4.35 -0.14 -5.54
CA GLU A 31 4.71 0.13 -4.15
C GLU A 31 6.21 -0.10 -3.88
N ALA A 32 6.78 -1.17 -4.44
CA ALA A 32 8.21 -1.46 -4.33
C ALA A 32 9.07 -0.37 -4.98
N ALA A 33 8.67 0.13 -6.16
CA ALA A 33 9.39 1.16 -6.89
C ALA A 33 9.42 2.51 -6.15
N HIS A 34 8.45 2.79 -5.27
CA HIS A 34 8.47 3.98 -4.41
C HIS A 34 9.54 3.94 -3.30
N TRP A 35 10.16 2.78 -3.04
CA TRP A 35 11.32 2.65 -2.15
C TRP A 35 12.67 2.91 -2.83
N SER A 36 12.66 3.32 -4.10
CA SER A 36 13.87 3.59 -4.89
C SER A 36 14.81 4.61 -4.23
N THR A 37 16.10 4.37 -4.39
CA THR A 37 17.21 5.25 -4.01
C THR A 37 17.95 5.74 -5.27
N HIS A 38 18.86 6.70 -5.10
CA HIS A 38 19.53 7.32 -6.25
C HIS A 38 20.38 6.29 -7.02
N GLY A 39 20.24 6.28 -8.35
CA GLY A 39 20.98 5.40 -9.26
C GLY A 39 20.30 4.06 -9.55
N GLU A 40 19.02 3.91 -9.17
CA GLU A 40 18.22 2.71 -9.44
C GLU A 40 17.28 2.91 -10.65
N ASP A 41 17.82 3.18 -11.83
CA ASP A 41 17.07 3.52 -13.05
C ASP A 41 15.94 2.53 -13.39
N ILE A 42 16.14 1.23 -13.10
CA ILE A 42 15.13 0.19 -13.32
C ILE A 42 13.88 0.37 -12.44
N LEU A 43 14.01 0.95 -11.25
CA LEU A 43 12.87 1.26 -10.39
C LEU A 43 12.13 2.51 -10.86
N ASP A 44 12.83 3.48 -11.45
CA ASP A 44 12.18 4.62 -12.11
C ASP A 44 11.37 4.15 -13.32
N GLU A 45 11.92 3.23 -14.12
CA GLU A 45 11.19 2.57 -15.20
C GLU A 45 10.02 1.73 -14.67
N ALA A 46 10.22 0.98 -13.58
CA ALA A 46 9.16 0.16 -12.97
C ALA A 46 8.01 1.03 -12.46
N LEU A 47 8.32 2.18 -11.88
CA LEU A 47 7.35 3.14 -11.40
C LEU A 47 6.52 3.70 -12.57
N ALA A 48 7.17 4.09 -13.67
CA ALA A 48 6.47 4.60 -14.85
C ALA A 48 5.58 3.53 -15.50
N PHE A 49 6.13 2.33 -15.70
CA PHE A 49 5.41 1.18 -16.27
C PHE A 49 4.19 0.81 -15.42
N SER A 50 4.39 0.53 -14.14
CA SER A 50 3.31 0.09 -13.25
C SER A 50 2.23 1.15 -13.09
N ARG A 51 2.60 2.43 -12.95
CA ARG A 51 1.63 3.54 -12.88
C ARG A 51 0.72 3.59 -14.11
N SER A 52 1.31 3.54 -15.31
CA SER A 52 0.54 3.66 -16.55
C SER A 52 -0.51 2.56 -16.70
N HIS A 53 -0.18 1.33 -16.32
CA HIS A 53 -1.13 0.21 -16.38
C HIS A 53 -2.16 0.24 -15.24
N LEU A 54 -1.73 0.61 -14.03
CA LEU A 54 -2.63 0.74 -12.88
C LEU A 54 -3.71 1.80 -13.09
N GLU A 55 -3.39 2.92 -13.76
CA GLU A 55 -4.38 3.94 -14.10
C GLU A 55 -5.53 3.38 -14.97
N GLY A 56 -5.23 2.49 -15.93
CA GLY A 56 -6.26 1.79 -16.72
C GLY A 56 -7.00 0.72 -15.92
N LEU A 57 -6.28 -0.07 -15.13
CA LEU A 57 -6.85 -1.15 -14.31
C LEU A 57 -7.76 -0.64 -13.19
N ALA A 58 -7.54 0.59 -12.73
CA ALA A 58 -8.33 1.23 -11.69
C ALA A 58 -9.83 1.29 -12.05
N ASP A 59 -10.15 1.45 -13.33
CA ASP A 59 -11.53 1.52 -13.82
C ASP A 59 -12.07 0.19 -14.35
N GLN A 60 -11.18 -0.74 -14.73
CA GLN A 60 -11.55 -2.07 -15.22
C GLN A 60 -11.76 -3.10 -14.10
N SER A 61 -11.12 -2.90 -12.94
CA SER A 61 -11.19 -3.83 -11.81
C SER A 61 -12.47 -3.66 -10.99
N SER A 62 -13.00 -4.74 -10.45
CA SER A 62 -14.06 -4.69 -9.43
C SER A 62 -13.51 -4.34 -8.04
N PRO A 63 -14.34 -3.80 -7.13
CA PRO A 63 -13.99 -3.73 -5.72
C PRO A 63 -13.69 -5.13 -5.14
N PRO A 64 -12.77 -5.25 -4.18
CA PRO A 64 -12.01 -4.18 -3.52
C PRO A 64 -10.78 -3.70 -4.31
N MET A 65 -10.39 -4.40 -5.38
CA MET A 65 -9.14 -4.16 -6.09
C MET A 65 -9.06 -2.75 -6.70
N SER A 66 -10.11 -2.27 -7.37
CA SER A 66 -10.14 -0.91 -7.92
C SER A 66 -9.95 0.18 -6.86
N ILE A 67 -10.51 -0.01 -5.66
CA ILE A 67 -10.34 0.92 -4.54
C ILE A 67 -8.89 0.91 -4.07
N ARG A 68 -8.27 -0.27 -3.94
CA ARG A 68 -6.88 -0.41 -3.54
C ARG A 68 -5.93 0.25 -4.54
N ILE A 69 -6.14 0.03 -5.84
CA ILE A 69 -5.36 0.68 -6.91
C ILE A 69 -5.50 2.21 -6.82
N LYS A 70 -6.73 2.73 -6.73
CA LYS A 70 -6.98 4.18 -6.63
C LYS A 70 -6.32 4.81 -5.41
N ASN A 71 -6.33 4.11 -4.28
CA ASN A 71 -5.67 4.57 -3.06
C ASN A 71 -4.14 4.60 -3.22
N ALA A 72 -3.53 3.54 -3.75
CA ALA A 72 -2.08 3.50 -3.97
C ALA A 72 -1.60 4.58 -4.95
N LEU A 73 -2.35 4.83 -6.03
CA LEU A 73 -2.04 5.90 -6.99
C LEU A 73 -2.13 7.30 -6.37
N LYS A 74 -2.98 7.48 -5.35
CA LYS A 74 -3.13 8.75 -4.62
C LYS A 74 -2.06 8.92 -3.53
N HIS A 75 -1.81 7.86 -2.76
CA HIS A 75 -0.82 7.82 -1.70
C HIS A 75 -0.11 6.46 -1.73
N ALA A 76 1.13 6.45 -2.20
CA ALA A 76 1.92 5.23 -2.17
C ALA A 76 2.31 4.88 -0.73
N TYR A 77 2.21 3.59 -0.39
CA TYR A 77 2.49 3.04 0.93
C TYR A 77 3.78 3.56 1.59
N PRO A 78 4.93 3.71 0.89
CA PRO A 78 6.20 4.12 1.53
C PRO A 78 6.17 5.54 2.09
N ARG A 79 5.20 6.36 1.66
CA ARG A 79 5.02 7.74 2.10
C ARG A 79 3.79 7.90 3.00
N GLY A 80 3.05 6.83 3.24
CA GLY A 80 1.82 6.82 4.03
C GLY A 80 2.09 6.81 5.54
N ILE A 81 1.13 7.32 6.31
CA ILE A 81 1.15 7.16 7.76
C ILE A 81 0.84 5.70 8.06
N SER A 82 1.82 4.96 8.61
CA SER A 82 1.72 3.52 8.88
C SER A 82 0.36 3.11 9.47
N ARG A 83 -0.17 3.86 10.45
CA ARG A 83 -1.45 3.51 11.08
C ARG A 83 -2.68 3.62 10.18
N ILE A 84 -2.67 4.57 9.23
CA ILE A 84 -3.73 4.73 8.23
C ILE A 84 -3.64 3.60 7.20
N GLU A 85 -2.44 3.34 6.70
CA GLU A 85 -2.18 2.27 5.74
C GLU A 85 -2.54 0.90 6.31
N THR A 86 -2.14 0.60 7.56
CA THR A 86 -2.51 -0.64 8.26
C THR A 86 -4.03 -0.78 8.36
N ARG A 87 -4.77 0.30 8.66
CA ARG A 87 -6.24 0.23 8.77
C ARG A 87 -6.89 -0.14 7.45
N GLN A 88 -6.39 0.40 6.34
CA GLN A 88 -6.87 0.09 4.99
C GLN A 88 -6.48 -1.34 4.61
N TYR A 89 -5.24 -1.73 4.86
CA TYR A 89 -4.73 -3.06 4.54
C TYR A 89 -5.48 -4.17 5.27
N ILE A 90 -5.85 -4.00 6.55
CA ILE A 90 -6.70 -4.97 7.27
C ILE A 90 -8.01 -5.21 6.50
N SER A 91 -8.63 -4.16 5.97
CA SER A 91 -9.85 -4.29 5.18
C SER A 91 -9.61 -4.92 3.82
N TYR A 92 -8.48 -4.66 3.17
CA TYR A 92 -8.14 -5.35 1.92
C TYR A 92 -7.84 -6.83 2.13
N TYR A 93 -7.11 -7.15 3.19
CA TYR A 93 -6.72 -8.51 3.53
C TYR A 93 -7.92 -9.40 3.86
N GLU A 94 -8.92 -8.84 4.55
CA GLU A 94 -10.20 -9.52 4.83
C GLU A 94 -10.93 -10.00 3.56
N GLU A 95 -10.78 -9.28 2.46
CA GLU A 95 -11.44 -9.60 1.19
C GLU A 95 -10.58 -10.49 0.27
N GLU A 96 -9.36 -10.87 0.67
CA GLU A 96 -8.52 -11.75 -0.15
C GLU A 96 -8.92 -13.22 0.03
N ASP A 97 -9.13 -13.97 -1.06
CA ASP A 97 -9.60 -15.37 -0.99
C ASP A 97 -8.72 -16.31 -0.14
N LEU A 98 -7.42 -16.02 -0.05
CA LEU A 98 -6.41 -16.87 0.61
C LEU A 98 -5.85 -16.24 1.90
N HIS A 99 -6.60 -15.35 2.55
CA HIS A 99 -6.14 -14.73 3.79
C HIS A 99 -6.08 -15.72 4.95
N ASP A 100 -5.10 -15.54 5.83
CA ASP A 100 -4.99 -16.29 7.07
C ASP A 100 -5.94 -15.67 8.11
N GLN A 101 -6.95 -16.44 8.50
CA GLN A 101 -7.97 -16.02 9.46
C GLN A 101 -7.38 -15.64 10.82
N THR A 102 -6.35 -16.37 11.27
CA THR A 102 -5.70 -16.13 12.57
C THR A 102 -4.95 -14.80 12.53
N LEU A 103 -4.23 -14.53 11.44
CA LEU A 103 -3.53 -13.28 11.24
C LEU A 103 -4.51 -12.09 11.15
N LEU A 104 -5.63 -12.26 10.43
CA LEU A 104 -6.65 -11.23 10.30
C LEU A 104 -7.28 -10.88 11.66
N GLU A 105 -7.66 -11.89 12.44
CA GLU A 105 -8.24 -11.70 13.76
C GLU A 105 -7.25 -11.02 14.71
N PHE A 106 -5.99 -11.48 14.71
CA PHE A 106 -4.92 -10.87 15.48
C PHE A 106 -4.75 -9.38 15.13
N ALA A 107 -4.65 -9.06 13.83
CA ALA A 107 -4.48 -7.69 13.37
C ALA A 107 -5.66 -6.77 13.78
N LYS A 108 -6.90 -7.27 13.73
CA LYS A 108 -8.09 -6.52 14.16
C LYS A 108 -8.08 -6.24 15.66
N ILE A 109 -7.73 -7.24 16.48
CA ILE A 109 -7.67 -7.10 17.94
C ILE A 109 -6.56 -6.11 18.34
N ASP A 110 -5.35 -6.29 17.82
CA ASP A 110 -4.22 -5.39 18.06
C ASP A 110 -4.56 -3.95 17.66
N PHE A 111 -5.20 -3.79 16.49
CA PHE A 111 -5.57 -2.47 16.02
C PHE A 111 -6.53 -1.76 16.99
N ASN A 112 -7.55 -2.48 17.47
CA ASN A 112 -8.55 -1.94 18.40
C ASN A 112 -7.98 -1.67 19.79
N LEU A 113 -7.06 -2.51 20.28
CA LEU A 113 -6.40 -2.33 21.57
C LEU A 113 -5.63 -1.00 21.61
N LEU A 114 -4.78 -0.77 20.61
CA LEU A 114 -4.04 0.49 20.48
C LEU A 114 -4.97 1.69 20.25
N GLN A 115 -6.10 1.51 19.55
CA GLN A 115 -7.09 2.59 19.40
C GLN A 115 -7.68 3.02 20.76
N ILE A 116 -7.95 2.07 21.67
CA ILE A 116 -8.41 2.38 23.03
C ILE A 116 -7.35 3.16 23.80
N LEU A 117 -6.07 2.78 23.68
CA LEU A 117 -4.95 3.50 24.30
C LEU A 117 -4.86 4.94 23.78
N HIS A 118 -4.80 5.13 22.47
CA HIS A 118 -4.71 6.46 21.86
C HIS A 118 -5.89 7.36 22.23
N ARG A 119 -7.10 6.81 22.39
CA ARG A 119 -8.26 7.59 22.87
C ARG A 119 -8.07 8.07 24.31
N LYS A 120 -7.50 7.26 25.20
CA LYS A 120 -7.20 7.66 26.58
C LYS A 120 -6.15 8.78 26.61
N GLU A 121 -5.08 8.63 25.85
CA GLU A 121 -4.03 9.64 25.71
C GLU A 121 -4.60 10.96 25.17
N LEU A 122 -5.44 10.89 24.13
CA LEU A 122 -6.09 12.06 23.56
C LEU A 122 -6.98 12.77 24.58
N CYS A 123 -7.77 12.04 25.39
CA CYS A 123 -8.56 12.62 26.47
C CYS A 123 -7.68 13.34 27.52
N GLN A 124 -6.51 12.78 27.85
CA GLN A 124 -5.57 13.42 28.78
C GLN A 124 -4.99 14.70 28.19
N VAL A 125 -4.58 14.67 26.91
CA VAL A 125 -4.08 15.85 26.20
C VAL A 125 -5.12 16.97 26.17
N PHE A 126 -6.38 16.63 25.84
CA PHE A 126 -7.47 17.62 25.87
C PHE A 126 -7.66 18.21 27.26
N ARG A 127 -7.67 17.38 28.30
CA ARG A 127 -7.80 17.85 29.68
C ARG A 127 -6.67 18.83 30.05
N CYS A 128 -5.41 18.48 29.78
CA CYS A 128 -4.27 19.36 30.03
C CYS A 128 -4.39 20.69 29.27
N HIS A 129 -4.84 20.64 28.00
CA HIS A 129 -5.03 21.85 27.20
C HIS A 129 -6.06 22.80 27.83
N TYR A 130 -7.20 22.27 28.29
CA TYR A 130 -8.21 23.09 28.98
C TYR A 130 -7.72 23.66 30.31
N GLU A 131 -6.90 22.92 31.06
CA GLU A 131 -6.33 23.40 32.32
C GLU A 131 -5.28 24.51 32.09
N LEU A 132 -4.53 24.47 30.98
CA LEU A 132 -3.52 25.48 30.61
C LEU A 132 -4.08 26.71 29.90
N ALA A 133 -5.26 26.59 29.27
CA ALA A 133 -5.94 27.71 28.60
C ALA A 133 -6.75 28.60 29.57
N ARG A 134 -6.66 28.32 30.88
CA ARG A 134 -7.32 29.05 31.95
C ARG A 134 -6.31 29.90 32.73
#